data_AF-A0A6C0CYR8-F1
#
_entry.id   AF-A0A6C0CYR8-F1
#
_cell.length_a   1.000
_cell.length_b   1.000
_cell.length_c   1.000
_cell.angle_alpha   90.00
_cell.angle_beta   90.00
_cell.angle_gamma   90.00
#
_symmetry.space_group_name_H-M   'P 1'
#
loop_
_entity.id
_entity.type
_entity.pdbx_description
1 polymer ?
#
loop_
_entity_poly.entity_id
_entity_poly.type
_entity_poly.pdbx_seq_one_letter_code
_entity_poly.pdbx_strand_id
1 'polypeptide(L)'
;MYYSLKNDELILLYLLRLLPITDICNKIIKFKNDIEYKDTMDYYLDRYDNICKEHYNTKNNHYGKFSYIFDNKNYIIKRDHRLHFYKLTGISYQVLELLYELIRINNDNSFDINIDDKKEWLKYDDILYSELSKHIMVEMKKINLKWI
;
A
#
# COMPACT_ATOMS: atom_id res chain seq x y z
N MET A 1 6.65 11.07 20.61
CA MET A 1 5.35 10.61 21.16
C MET A 1 4.43 11.81 21.17
N TYR A 2 3.53 11.94 20.19
CA TYR A 2 2.69 13.13 20.02
C TYR A 2 1.51 13.07 21.01
N TYR A 3 1.39 14.11 21.82
CA TYR A 3 0.40 14.28 22.88
C TYR A 3 -1.06 14.23 22.36
N SER A 4 -1.87 13.27 22.82
CA SER A 4 -3.33 13.23 22.59
C SER A 4 -4.14 14.06 23.61
N LEU A 5 -3.48 14.90 24.42
CA LEU A 5 -4.07 15.63 25.55
C LEU A 5 -5.32 16.47 25.19
N LYS A 6 -5.48 16.96 23.95
CA LYS A 6 -6.56 17.91 23.61
C LYS A 6 -7.96 17.29 23.44
N ASN A 7 -8.07 16.05 22.97
CA ASN A 7 -9.38 15.45 22.68
C ASN A 7 -10.02 14.87 23.93
N ASP A 8 -9.26 14.19 24.78
CA ASP A 8 -9.80 13.55 25.97
C ASP A 8 -10.22 14.58 27.03
N GLU A 9 -9.49 15.70 27.15
CA GLU A 9 -9.87 16.83 28.01
C GLU A 9 -11.18 17.49 27.55
N LEU A 10 -11.37 17.63 26.24
CA LEU A 10 -12.60 18.16 25.64
C LEU A 10 -13.78 17.22 25.85
N ILE A 11 -13.57 15.91 25.63
CA ILE A 11 -14.56 14.87 25.92
C ILE A 11 -14.91 14.86 27.41
N LEU A 12 -13.92 14.98 28.30
CA LEU A 12 -14.12 15.07 29.73
C LEU A 12 -14.99 16.27 30.12
N LEU A 13 -14.71 17.45 29.54
CA LEU A 13 -15.50 18.68 29.74
C LEU A 13 -16.97 18.47 29.36
N TYR A 14 -17.22 17.83 28.22
CA TYR A 14 -18.59 17.51 27.79
C TYR A 14 -19.26 16.45 28.67
N LEU A 15 -18.52 15.42 29.07
CA LEU A 15 -19.03 14.37 29.95
C LEU A 15 -19.38 14.92 31.32
N LEU A 16 -18.56 15.79 31.91
CA LEU A 16 -18.80 16.40 33.22
C LEU A 16 -20.05 17.30 33.23
N ARG A 17 -20.41 17.90 32.10
CA ARG A 17 -21.68 18.65 31.97
C ARG A 17 -22.91 17.74 32.06
N LEU A 18 -22.82 16.49 31.61
CA LEU A 18 -23.92 15.52 31.60
C LEU A 18 -23.95 14.67 32.87
N LEU A 19 -22.77 14.23 33.31
CA LEU A 19 -22.55 13.37 34.45
C LEU A 19 -21.38 13.94 35.27
N PRO A 20 -21.63 14.75 36.30
CA PRO A 20 -20.58 15.43 37.06
C PRO A 20 -19.88 14.49 38.07
N ILE A 21 -19.53 13.27 37.64
CA ILE A 21 -18.83 12.27 38.43
C ILE A 21 -17.52 11.95 37.70
N THR A 22 -16.44 12.60 38.13
CA THR A 22 -15.11 12.53 37.50
C THR A 22 -14.61 11.10 37.31
N ASP A 23 -14.80 10.23 38.30
CA ASP A 23 -14.34 8.84 38.25
C ASP A 23 -15.04 8.04 37.16
N ILE A 24 -16.34 8.29 36.93
CA ILE A 24 -17.10 7.60 35.89
C ILE A 24 -16.68 8.15 34.52
N CYS A 25 -16.54 9.47 34.37
CA CYS A 25 -16.09 10.08 33.13
C CYS A 25 -14.70 9.58 32.70
N ASN A 26 -13.76 9.50 33.64
CA ASN A 26 -12.42 8.95 33.38
C ASN A 26 -12.46 7.47 32.97
N LYS A 27 -13.35 6.67 33.57
CA LYS A 27 -13.56 5.27 33.16
C LYS A 27 -14.12 5.16 31.75
N ILE A 28 -15.07 6.02 31.37
CA ILE A 28 -15.64 6.07 30.02
C ILE A 28 -14.55 6.40 28.99
N ILE A 29 -13.74 7.43 29.25
CA ILE A 29 -12.65 7.83 28.35
C ILE A 29 -11.64 6.70 28.20
N LYS A 30 -11.25 6.06 29.32
CA LYS A 30 -10.34 4.91 29.28
C LYS A 30 -10.91 3.77 28.43
N PHE A 31 -12.18 3.41 28.64
CA PHE A 31 -12.84 2.35 27.88
C PHE A 31 -12.90 2.66 26.37
N LYS A 32 -13.22 3.90 26.01
CA LYS A 32 -13.21 4.39 24.63
C LYS A 32 -11.81 4.29 24.02
N ASN A 33 -10.76 4.71 24.73
CA ASN A 33 -9.39 4.63 24.25
C ASN A 33 -8.91 3.18 24.10
N ASP A 34 -9.31 2.28 25.00
CA ASP A 34 -9.01 0.85 24.89
C ASP A 34 -9.67 0.22 23.65
N ILE A 35 -10.91 0.64 23.33
CA ILE A 35 -11.59 0.23 22.09
C ILE A 35 -10.87 0.79 20.85
N GLU A 36 -10.59 2.08 20.82
CA GLU A 36 -9.89 2.71 19.68
C GLU A 36 -8.52 2.06 19.44
N TYR A 37 -7.80 1.73 20.51
CA TYR A 37 -6.53 1.02 20.42
C TYR A 37 -6.71 -0.37 19.80
N LYS A 38 -7.72 -1.13 20.27
CA LYS A 38 -8.03 -2.44 19.73
C LYS A 38 -8.42 -2.37 18.25
N ASP A 39 -9.33 -1.47 17.88
CA ASP A 39 -9.76 -1.30 16.49
C ASP A 39 -8.59 -0.90 15.59
N THR A 40 -7.70 -0.03 16.09
CA THR A 40 -6.48 0.36 15.39
C THR A 40 -5.55 -0.85 15.20
N MET A 41 -5.38 -1.68 16.23
CA MET A 41 -4.55 -2.88 16.17
C MET A 41 -5.13 -3.90 15.17
N ASP A 42 -6.44 -4.16 15.25
CA ASP A 42 -7.15 -5.08 14.36
C ASP A 42 -7.04 -4.62 12.90
N TYR A 43 -7.15 -3.31 12.65
CA TYR A 43 -6.92 -2.72 11.32
C TYR A 43 -5.51 -3.00 10.79
N TYR A 44 -4.47 -2.84 11.62
CA TYR A 44 -3.10 -3.11 11.19
C TYR A 44 -2.82 -4.60 10.98
N LEU A 45 -3.42 -5.47 11.80
CA LEU A 45 -3.31 -6.92 11.64
C LEU A 45 -3.96 -7.39 10.33
N ASP A 46 -5.19 -6.93 10.03
CA ASP A 46 -5.87 -7.23 8.77
C ASP A 46 -5.06 -6.77 7.56
N ARG A 47 -4.54 -5.54 7.61
CA ARG A 47 -3.63 -5.01 6.57
C ARG A 47 -2.39 -5.89 6.42
N TYR A 48 -1.77 -6.32 7.51
CA TYR A 48 -0.59 -7.17 7.46
C TYR A 48 -0.90 -8.51 6.79
N ASP A 49 -1.97 -9.18 7.18
CA ASP A 49 -2.35 -10.48 6.62
C ASP A 49 -2.72 -10.37 5.13
N ASN A 50 -3.50 -9.37 4.73
CA ASN A 50 -4.02 -9.27 3.37
C ASN A 50 -3.05 -8.61 2.36
N ILE A 51 -2.10 -7.80 2.83
CA ILE A 51 -1.17 -7.05 1.97
C ILE A 51 0.25 -7.62 2.11
N CYS A 52 0.79 -7.61 3.32
CA CYS A 52 2.21 -7.91 3.55
C CYS A 52 2.50 -9.40 3.47
N LYS A 53 1.74 -10.22 4.21
CA LYS A 53 1.93 -11.68 4.26
C LYS A 53 1.65 -12.32 2.91
N GLU A 54 0.61 -11.84 2.23
CA GLU A 54 0.32 -12.22 0.88
C GLU A 54 1.56 -12.07 -0.01
N HIS A 55 2.25 -10.92 0.01
CA HIS A 55 3.44 -10.69 -0.81
C HIS A 55 4.55 -11.75 -0.62
N TYR A 56 4.76 -12.24 0.61
CA TYR A 56 5.73 -13.31 0.88
C TYR A 56 5.33 -14.65 0.27
N ASN A 57 4.03 -14.96 0.19
CA ASN A 57 3.55 -16.24 -0.30
C ASN A 57 3.68 -16.42 -1.83
N THR A 58 3.68 -15.34 -2.62
CA THR A 58 3.67 -15.48 -4.10
C THR A 58 5.00 -15.42 -4.79
N LYS A 59 6.10 -15.16 -4.07
CA LYS A 59 7.44 -15.03 -4.64
C LYS A 59 7.85 -16.21 -5.57
N ASN A 60 7.17 -17.35 -5.44
CA ASN A 60 7.49 -18.60 -6.14
C ASN A 60 6.64 -18.92 -7.39
N ASN A 61 5.70 -18.06 -7.85
CA ASN A 61 4.78 -18.46 -8.94
C ASN A 61 4.57 -17.43 -10.08
N HIS A 62 5.66 -16.78 -10.52
CA HIS A 62 5.65 -15.60 -11.41
C HIS A 62 5.61 -15.91 -12.92
N TYR A 63 5.86 -17.15 -13.36
CA TYR A 63 6.08 -17.46 -14.77
C TYR A 63 4.85 -17.15 -15.64
N GLY A 64 5.01 -16.30 -16.67
CA GLY A 64 3.99 -15.99 -17.67
C GLY A 64 2.82 -15.11 -17.21
N LYS A 65 2.82 -14.63 -15.96
CA LYS A 65 1.69 -13.87 -15.37
C LYS A 65 1.84 -12.35 -15.42
N PHE A 66 3.01 -11.84 -15.78
CA PHE A 66 3.30 -10.40 -15.80
C PHE A 66 3.16 -9.78 -17.18
N SER A 67 2.81 -8.50 -17.17
CA SER A 67 2.96 -7.60 -18.31
C SER A 67 4.44 -7.30 -18.53
N TYR A 68 4.85 -7.14 -19.78
CA TYR A 68 6.24 -6.84 -20.11
C TYR A 68 6.33 -5.98 -21.37
N ILE A 69 7.47 -5.30 -21.49
CA ILE A 69 7.82 -4.42 -22.60
C ILE A 69 8.57 -5.25 -23.62
N PHE A 70 8.12 -5.22 -24.88
CA PHE A 70 8.88 -5.83 -25.98
C PHE A 70 9.81 -4.78 -26.61
N ASP A 71 9.27 -3.59 -26.87
CA ASP A 71 9.96 -2.39 -27.33
C ASP A 71 9.28 -1.15 -26.75
N ASN A 72 9.88 0.04 -26.84
CA ASN A 72 9.31 1.34 -26.41
C ASN A 72 7.97 1.72 -27.06
N LYS A 73 7.43 0.87 -27.94
CA LYS A 73 6.13 1.04 -28.61
C LYS A 73 5.17 -0.12 -28.37
N ASN A 74 5.67 -1.29 -28.01
CA ASN A 74 4.91 -2.54 -27.94
C ASN A 74 4.91 -3.06 -26.51
N TYR A 75 3.78 -2.87 -25.83
CA TYR A 75 3.54 -3.32 -24.46
C TYR A 75 2.55 -4.49 -24.47
N ILE A 76 2.91 -5.62 -23.85
CA ILE A 76 1.97 -6.73 -23.62
C ILE A 76 1.39 -6.56 -22.22
N ILE A 77 0.14 -6.12 -22.16
CA ILE A 77 -0.56 -5.90 -20.89
C ILE A 77 -1.34 -7.16 -20.51
N LYS A 78 -0.98 -7.73 -19.37
CA LYS A 78 -1.68 -8.85 -18.76
C LYS A 78 -2.43 -8.39 -17.53
N ARG A 79 -3.53 -9.07 -17.24
CA ARG A 79 -4.29 -8.82 -16.01
C ARG A 79 -3.46 -9.16 -14.80
N ASP A 80 -3.70 -8.40 -13.73
CA ASP A 80 -3.08 -8.69 -12.46
C ASP A 80 -3.48 -10.08 -11.97
N HIS A 81 -2.50 -10.82 -11.48
CA HIS A 81 -2.72 -12.15 -10.93
C HIS A 81 -3.39 -12.07 -9.55
N ARG A 82 -3.38 -10.89 -8.91
CA ARG A 82 -3.98 -10.64 -7.59
C ARG A 82 -5.06 -9.56 -7.63
N LEU A 83 -6.22 -9.93 -8.13
CA LEU A 83 -7.38 -9.03 -8.13
C LEU A 83 -7.81 -8.59 -6.71
N HIS A 84 -7.58 -9.43 -5.68
CA HIS A 84 -7.92 -9.07 -4.30
C HIS A 84 -7.08 -7.89 -3.78
N PHE A 85 -5.77 -7.91 -4.04
CA PHE A 85 -4.87 -6.81 -3.70
C PHE A 85 -5.32 -5.51 -4.38
N TYR A 86 -5.68 -5.57 -5.66
CA TYR A 86 -6.22 -4.42 -6.38
C TYR A 86 -7.54 -3.91 -5.79
N LYS A 87 -8.45 -4.80 -5.40
CA LYS A 87 -9.72 -4.41 -4.76
C LYS A 87 -9.50 -3.70 -3.42
N LEU A 88 -8.50 -4.12 -2.65
CA LEU A 88 -8.17 -3.53 -1.35
C LEU A 88 -7.43 -2.19 -1.46
N THR A 89 -6.47 -2.09 -2.38
CA THR A 89 -5.53 -0.96 -2.44
C THR A 89 -5.80 0.02 -3.59
N GLY A 90 -6.56 -0.41 -4.60
CA GLY A 90 -6.73 0.31 -5.87
C GLY A 90 -5.51 0.27 -6.78
N ILE A 91 -4.44 -0.44 -6.40
CA ILE A 91 -3.16 -0.50 -7.12
C ILE A 91 -2.93 -1.93 -7.62
N SER A 92 -2.47 -2.06 -8.86
CA SER A 92 -2.09 -3.37 -9.40
C SER A 92 -0.83 -3.87 -8.71
N TYR A 93 -0.83 -5.12 -8.27
CA TYR A 93 0.31 -5.76 -7.65
C TYR A 93 1.50 -5.87 -8.63
N GLN A 94 1.24 -5.98 -9.94
CA GLN A 94 2.31 -5.86 -10.94
C GLN A 94 3.04 -4.52 -10.88
N VAL A 95 2.33 -3.42 -10.60
CA VAL A 95 2.94 -2.08 -10.47
C VAL A 95 3.79 -1.99 -9.21
N LEU A 96 3.36 -2.62 -8.13
CA LEU A 96 4.15 -2.71 -6.90
C LEU A 96 5.47 -3.46 -7.14
N GLU A 97 5.45 -4.55 -7.90
CA GLU A 97 6.68 -5.29 -8.25
C GLU A 97 7.63 -4.48 -9.12
N LEU A 98 7.12 -3.74 -10.11
CA LEU A 98 7.95 -2.82 -10.91
C LEU A 98 8.66 -1.79 -10.01
N LEU A 99 7.95 -1.25 -9.01
CA LEU A 99 8.55 -0.33 -8.04
C LEU A 99 9.64 -1.01 -7.20
N TYR A 100 9.40 -2.24 -6.73
CA TYR A 100 10.40 -2.99 -5.98
C TYR A 100 11.65 -3.31 -6.81
N GLU A 101 11.49 -3.62 -8.10
CA GLU A 101 12.60 -3.82 -9.02
C GLU A 101 13.43 -2.55 -9.20
N LEU A 102 12.80 -1.38 -9.39
CA LEU A 102 13.50 -0.09 -9.47
C LEU A 102 14.28 0.22 -8.18
N ILE A 103 13.65 0.00 -7.02
CA ILE A 103 14.30 0.19 -5.71
C ILE A 103 15.48 -0.77 -5.55
N ARG A 104 15.32 -2.04 -5.97
CA ARG A 104 16.39 -3.03 -5.91
C ARG A 104 17.58 -2.60 -6.75
N ILE A 105 17.37 -2.26 -8.03
CA ILE A 105 18.44 -1.81 -8.94
C ILE A 105 19.16 -0.57 -8.39
N ASN A 106 18.40 0.37 -7.81
CA ASN A 106 18.98 1.56 -7.21
C ASN A 106 19.92 1.22 -6.04
N ASN A 107 19.51 0.31 -5.16
CA ASN A 107 20.26 -0.07 -3.95
C ASN A 107 21.31 -1.17 -4.17
N ASP A 108 21.30 -1.85 -5.32
CA ASP A 108 22.26 -2.91 -5.61
C ASP A 108 23.63 -2.30 -5.95
N ASN A 109 24.63 -2.65 -5.14
CA ASN A 109 26.04 -2.27 -5.34
C ASN A 109 26.78 -3.26 -6.26
N SER A 110 26.09 -4.32 -6.70
CA SER A 110 26.64 -5.40 -7.54
C SER A 110 26.68 -5.09 -9.04
N PHE A 111 26.16 -3.93 -9.46
CA PHE A 111 26.28 -3.49 -10.85
C PHE A 111 27.72 -3.03 -11.12
N ASP A 112 28.48 -3.85 -11.85
CA ASP A 112 29.81 -3.54 -12.44
C ASP A 112 29.72 -2.50 -13.60
N ILE A 113 28.79 -1.55 -13.49
CA ILE A 113 28.53 -0.50 -14.48
C ILE A 113 28.98 0.83 -13.85
N ASN A 114 29.67 1.70 -14.60
CA ASN A 114 30.05 3.02 -14.11
C ASN A 114 28.82 3.76 -13.54
N ILE A 115 29.02 4.53 -12.47
CA ILE A 115 27.94 5.22 -11.74
C ILE A 115 27.09 6.10 -12.67
N ASP A 116 27.69 6.69 -13.70
CA ASP A 116 26.99 7.54 -14.68
C ASP A 116 26.07 6.74 -15.61
N ASP A 117 26.52 5.58 -16.10
CA ASP A 117 25.71 4.67 -16.92
C ASP A 117 24.52 4.11 -16.11
N LYS A 118 24.71 3.82 -14.80
CA LYS A 118 23.63 3.36 -13.90
C LYS A 118 22.50 4.39 -13.79
N LYS A 119 22.82 5.69 -13.72
CA LYS A 119 21.81 6.76 -13.63
C LYS A 119 20.99 6.90 -14.91
N GLU A 120 21.63 6.76 -16.07
CA GLU A 120 20.92 6.84 -17.36
C GLU A 120 20.00 5.64 -17.56
N TRP A 121 20.45 4.44 -17.21
CA TRP A 121 19.63 3.23 -17.23
C TRP A 121 18.41 3.35 -16.31
N LEU A 122 18.60 3.82 -15.07
CA LEU A 122 17.49 4.03 -14.15
C LEU A 122 16.47 5.04 -14.69
N LYS A 123 16.91 6.13 -15.32
CA LYS A 123 15.99 7.09 -15.95
C LYS A 123 15.22 6.46 -17.11
N TYR A 124 15.89 5.65 -17.92
CA TYR A 124 15.27 4.97 -19.04
C TYR A 124 14.21 3.95 -18.58
N ASP A 125 14.56 3.11 -17.60
CA ASP A 125 13.64 2.14 -17.01
C ASP A 125 12.46 2.81 -16.30
N ASP A 126 12.70 3.92 -15.60
CA ASP A 126 11.64 4.70 -14.94
C ASP A 126 10.61 5.21 -15.95
N ILE A 127 11.04 5.67 -17.12
CA ILE A 127 10.13 6.09 -18.22
C ILE A 127 9.30 4.90 -18.70
N LEU A 128 9.95 3.77 -19.00
CA LEU A 128 9.29 2.59 -19.53
C LEU A 128 8.30 1.97 -18.54
N TYR A 129 8.70 1.81 -17.28
CA TYR A 129 7.83 1.28 -16.24
C TYR A 129 6.73 2.28 -15.84
N SER A 130 6.99 3.58 -15.94
CA SER A 130 5.94 4.60 -15.78
C SER A 130 4.86 4.49 -16.85
N GLU A 131 5.22 4.22 -18.10
CA GLU A 131 4.24 4.02 -19.17
C GLU A 131 3.51 2.69 -19.02
N LEU A 132 4.25 1.59 -18.79
CA LEU A 132 3.68 0.27 -18.56
C LEU A 132 2.69 0.26 -17.37
N SER A 133 3.04 0.89 -16.25
CA SER A 133 2.18 0.95 -15.07
C SER A 133 0.87 1.67 -15.33
N LYS A 134 0.87 2.76 -16.13
CA LYS A 134 -0.36 3.44 -16.56
C LYS A 134 -1.26 2.51 -17.36
N HIS A 135 -0.69 1.77 -18.33
CA HIS A 135 -1.46 0.82 -19.13
C HIS A 135 -2.07 -0.30 -18.30
N ILE A 136 -1.30 -0.89 -17.38
CA ILE A 136 -1.79 -1.90 -16.43
C ILE A 136 -2.97 -1.33 -15.62
N MET A 137 -2.83 -0.12 -15.08
CA MET A 137 -3.86 0.50 -14.25
C MET A 137 -5.14 0.81 -15.04
N VAL A 138 -5.02 1.22 -16.31
CA VAL A 138 -6.17 1.42 -17.20
C VAL A 138 -6.91 0.10 -17.44
N GLU A 139 -6.19 -0.98 -17.72
CA GLU A 139 -6.81 -2.31 -17.90
C GLU A 139 -7.51 -2.79 -16.63
N MET A 140 -6.92 -2.56 -15.46
CA MET A 140 -7.53 -2.93 -14.18
C MET A 140 -8.83 -2.16 -13.90
N LYS A 141 -8.89 -0.86 -14.27
CA LYS A 141 -10.10 -0.04 -14.10
C LYS A 141 -11.29 -0.52 -14.94
N LYS A 142 -11.04 -1.08 -16.13
CA LYS A 142 -12.09 -1.67 -16.99
C LYS A 142 -12.83 -2.83 -16.31
N ILE A 143 -12.21 -3.47 -15.33
CA ILE A 143 -12.81 -4.58 -14.56
C ILE A 143 -13.83 -4.05 -13.54
N ASN A 144 -13.53 -2.94 -12.87
CA ASN A 144 -14.43 -2.37 -11.85
C ASN A 144 -15.74 -1.84 -12.44
N LEU A 145 -15.73 -1.42 -13.71
CA LEU A 145 -16.92 -0.92 -14.42
C LEU A 145 -17.82 -2.03 -14.99
N LYS A 146 -17.36 -3.29 -15.03
CA LYS A 146 -18.16 -4.41 -15.56
C LYS A 146 -19.09 -5.06 -14.52
N TRP A 147 -19.02 -4.63 -13.27
CA TRP A 147 -19.80 -5.17 -12.15
C TRP A 147 -20.69 -4.11 -11.47
N ILE A 148 -20.93 -2.98 -12.15
CA ILE A 148 -21.96 -1.96 -11.85
C ILE A 148 -22.94 -1.97 -13.01
#